data_AF-A0A067GYP5-F1
#
_entry.id   AF-A0A067GYP5-F1
#
_cell.length_a   1.000
_cell.length_b   1.000
_cell.length_c   1.000
_cell.angle_alpha   90.00
_cell.angle_beta   90.00
_cell.angle_gamma   90.00
#
_symmetry.space_group_name_H-M   'P 1'
#
loop_
_entity.id
_entity.type
_entity.pdbx_description
1 polymer ?
#
loop_
_entity_poly.entity_id
_entity_poly.type
_entity_poly.pdbx_seq_one_letter_code
_entity_poly.pdbx_strand_id
1 'polypeptide(L)'
;MRLVQRLPLMANSLATTGLSKTSWQSRPLLSFLRTQTLLNSLSLYPKINYLLLCSCSQSQTSPDFSNLILEQSSKRGPLEPGLYLVATPIGNLEDITLRALRVLKSANVILSEDTRHSGKLLQYYNIKTPLLSYHKFNESQREQTVLNRLKQGEIVALISDAGTPGISDPGTELAKLCVDEKIPVVPIPGASAFVAALSASGLATDEFTFVGFLPKHARSRTERLMLSANEVKTQIFYVPPHKLLQFLEETSLLFGYSRYIRYLKILFLFCQL
;
A
#
# COMPACT_ATOMS: atom_id res chain seq x y z
N MET A 1 26.12 2.80 -27.99
CA MET A 1 26.56 4.18 -28.28
C MET A 1 25.66 5.14 -27.53
N ARG A 2 26.26 5.91 -26.62
CA ARG A 2 25.60 6.89 -25.73
C ARG A 2 25.11 8.09 -26.54
N LEU A 3 23.91 8.59 -26.26
CA LEU A 3 23.52 9.97 -26.58
C LEU A 3 22.83 10.57 -25.35
N VAL A 4 23.67 11.17 -24.51
CA VAL A 4 23.30 12.09 -23.44
C VAL A 4 23.18 13.46 -24.09
N GLN A 5 21.97 14.01 -24.18
CA GLN A 5 21.80 15.43 -24.49
C GLN A 5 21.74 16.22 -23.18
N ARG A 6 22.83 16.98 -22.95
CA ARG A 6 22.97 17.98 -21.89
C ARG A 6 22.19 19.24 -22.29
N LEU A 7 21.35 19.75 -21.40
CA LEU A 7 20.83 21.12 -21.47
C LEU A 7 21.82 22.09 -20.78
N PRO A 8 22.01 23.32 -21.29
CA PRO A 8 22.99 24.26 -20.76
C PRO A 8 22.49 24.97 -19.50
N LEU A 9 23.37 25.03 -18.49
CA LEU A 9 23.30 25.94 -17.36
C LEU A 9 23.56 27.37 -17.85
N MET A 10 22.60 28.28 -17.67
CA MET A 10 22.84 29.72 -17.70
C MET A 10 22.68 30.24 -16.28
N ALA A 11 23.83 30.50 -15.65
CA ALA A 11 23.93 31.26 -14.42
C ALA A 11 23.81 32.74 -14.77
N ASN A 12 22.85 33.44 -14.15
CA ASN A 12 22.91 34.89 -14.03
C ASN A 12 22.91 35.27 -12.56
N SER A 13 24.10 35.68 -12.13
CA SER A 13 24.36 36.48 -10.95
C SER A 13 23.95 37.92 -11.23
N LEU A 14 23.20 38.54 -10.32
CA LEU A 14 23.26 39.98 -10.09
C LEU A 14 22.88 40.26 -8.64
N ALA A 15 23.77 40.99 -7.98
CA ALA A 15 23.79 41.25 -6.56
C ALA A 15 23.31 42.68 -6.25
N THR A 16 22.77 42.83 -5.03
CA THR A 16 22.68 44.05 -4.19
C THR A 16 21.76 45.18 -4.70
N THR A 17 20.84 45.71 -3.90
CA THR A 17 21.04 46.44 -2.63
C THR A 17 19.68 46.70 -1.98
N GLY A 18 19.61 46.88 -0.66
CA GLY A 18 18.42 47.47 -0.02
C GLY A 18 18.22 47.13 1.45
N LEU A 19 18.83 47.94 2.33
CA LEU A 19 18.72 47.92 3.79
C LEU A 19 17.28 47.94 4.31
N SER A 20 17.00 47.21 5.40
CA SER A 20 16.45 47.83 6.62
C SER A 20 16.71 46.95 7.85
N LYS A 21 17.18 47.64 8.90
CA LYS A 21 17.43 47.14 10.24
C LYS A 21 16.11 47.07 11.00
N THR A 22 15.84 45.98 11.71
CA THR A 22 15.30 46.06 13.07
C THR A 22 15.79 44.86 13.88
N SER A 23 16.50 45.20 14.95
CA SER A 23 16.96 44.35 16.02
C SER A 23 15.84 44.09 17.01
N TRP A 24 15.59 42.84 17.41
CA TRP A 24 15.11 42.54 18.77
C TRP A 24 15.79 41.28 19.32
N GLN A 25 16.03 41.36 20.62
CA GLN A 25 17.05 40.70 21.43
C GLN A 25 16.70 39.25 21.88
N SER A 26 17.68 38.35 21.72
CA SER A 26 18.24 37.34 22.65
C SER A 26 17.38 36.42 23.58
N ARG A 27 17.54 35.10 23.29
CA ARG A 27 17.94 33.93 24.15
C ARG A 27 17.00 33.41 25.27
N PRO A 28 17.17 32.15 25.79
CA PRO A 28 18.13 31.06 25.47
C PRO A 28 17.46 29.70 25.12
N LEU A 29 18.06 28.80 24.33
CA LEU A 29 19.02 27.73 24.71
C LEU A 29 18.57 26.90 25.93
N LEU A 30 17.86 25.79 25.67
CA LEU A 30 17.65 24.72 26.63
C LEU A 30 18.30 23.42 26.12
N SER A 31 19.07 22.87 27.03
CA SER A 31 20.10 21.87 26.91
C SER A 31 19.59 20.46 26.61
N PHE A 32 20.33 19.79 25.73
CA PHE A 32 20.54 18.35 25.72
C PHE A 32 20.77 17.83 27.15
N LEU A 33 19.91 16.94 27.63
CA LEU A 33 20.24 16.03 28.73
C LEU A 33 20.19 14.60 28.20
N ARG A 34 21.40 14.12 27.91
CA ARG A 34 21.72 12.72 27.65
C ARG A 34 21.78 12.02 29.00
N THR A 35 20.72 11.31 29.39
CA THR A 35 20.79 10.36 30.50
C THR A 35 21.28 9.02 29.96
N GLN A 36 22.58 8.78 30.10
CA GLN A 36 23.11 7.42 30.15
C GLN A 36 22.73 6.82 31.50
N THR A 37 21.93 5.76 31.48
CA THR A 37 21.89 4.78 32.56
C THR A 37 22.21 3.42 31.97
N LEU A 38 23.46 3.01 32.21
CA LEU A 38 23.86 1.61 32.28
C LEU A 38 22.99 0.92 33.34
N LEU A 39 22.45 -0.26 33.02
CA LEU A 39 22.34 -1.38 33.97
C LEU A 39 21.90 -2.66 33.23
N ASN A 40 22.84 -3.60 33.23
CA ASN A 40 22.67 -5.04 33.41
C ASN A 40 21.93 -5.87 32.35
N SER A 41 22.77 -6.42 31.47
CA SER A 41 22.86 -7.85 31.16
C SER A 41 21.91 -8.80 31.92
N LEU A 42 20.99 -9.43 31.18
CA LEU A 42 20.52 -10.78 31.46
C LEU A 42 20.40 -11.53 30.13
N SER A 43 21.51 -12.14 29.70
CA SER A 43 21.50 -13.16 28.65
C SER A 43 20.97 -14.46 29.26
N LEU A 44 19.77 -14.86 28.87
CA LEU A 44 19.21 -16.18 29.14
C LEU A 44 19.14 -16.94 27.81
N TYR A 45 20.30 -17.42 27.36
CA TYR A 45 20.38 -18.50 26.37
C TYR A 45 20.65 -19.80 27.15
N PRO A 46 19.83 -20.86 26.98
CA PRO A 46 20.21 -22.16 27.50
C PRO A 46 21.36 -22.71 26.65
N LYS A 47 22.48 -22.98 27.32
CA LYS A 47 23.57 -23.82 26.81
C LYS A 47 23.02 -25.22 26.52
N ILE A 48 23.18 -25.69 25.29
CA ILE A 48 23.18 -27.12 24.97
C ILE A 48 24.51 -27.40 24.29
N ASN A 49 25.46 -27.92 25.07
CA ASN A 49 26.52 -28.77 24.55
C ASN A 49 25.95 -30.17 24.47
N TYR A 50 26.14 -30.88 23.35
CA TYR A 50 26.94 -32.10 23.37
C TYR A 50 27.19 -32.67 21.95
N LEU A 51 28.46 -32.99 21.74
CA LEU A 51 29.05 -34.07 20.96
C LEU A 51 28.82 -34.16 19.44
N LEU A 52 29.91 -33.85 18.73
CA LEU A 52 30.25 -34.40 17.43
C LEU A 52 30.53 -35.92 17.59
N LEU A 53 29.73 -36.76 16.95
CA LEU A 53 30.10 -38.14 16.66
C LEU A 53 30.02 -38.32 15.15
N CYS A 54 31.20 -38.42 14.56
CA CYS A 54 31.42 -38.76 13.17
C CYS A 54 31.14 -40.26 12.99
N SER A 55 30.18 -40.60 12.15
CA SER A 55 30.06 -41.94 11.56
C SER A 55 29.52 -41.81 10.15
N CYS A 56 30.39 -42.11 9.18
CA CYS A 56 30.06 -42.21 7.76
C CYS A 56 29.03 -43.32 7.53
N SER A 57 27.90 -42.98 6.90
CA SER A 57 27.05 -43.91 6.16
C SER A 57 26.25 -43.10 5.14
N GLN A 58 26.48 -43.38 3.86
CA GLN A 58 25.77 -42.79 2.74
C GLN A 58 24.30 -43.21 2.77
N SER A 59 23.37 -42.25 2.80
CA SER A 59 22.11 -42.32 2.07
C SER A 59 21.28 -41.03 2.23
N GLN A 60 21.00 -40.40 1.10
CA GLN A 60 19.72 -39.79 0.72
C GLN A 60 19.20 -38.50 1.38
N THR A 61 18.71 -37.66 0.46
CA THR A 61 17.74 -36.56 0.59
C THR A 61 18.22 -35.28 1.28
N SER A 62 18.42 -34.25 0.45
CA SER A 62 18.35 -32.84 0.84
C SER A 62 17.05 -32.60 1.63
N PRO A 63 17.09 -31.94 2.80
CA PRO A 63 15.87 -31.57 3.48
C PRO A 63 15.19 -30.49 2.64
N ASP A 64 14.06 -30.86 2.05
CA ASP A 64 13.17 -29.96 1.34
C ASP A 64 12.58 -28.98 2.35
N PHE A 65 13.26 -27.85 2.53
CA PHE A 65 12.90 -26.76 3.45
C PHE A 65 11.48 -26.23 3.22
N SER A 66 10.87 -26.54 2.07
CA SER A 66 9.50 -26.17 1.72
C SER A 66 8.44 -26.84 2.61
N ASN A 67 8.69 -28.07 3.10
CA ASN A 67 7.71 -28.81 3.89
C ASN A 67 7.62 -28.35 5.36
N LEU A 68 8.68 -27.80 5.92
CA LEU A 68 8.69 -27.31 7.31
C LEU A 68 7.86 -26.03 7.52
N ILE A 69 7.59 -25.27 6.45
CA ILE A 69 6.77 -24.05 6.51
C ILE A 69 5.26 -24.39 6.52
N LEU A 70 4.87 -25.51 5.90
CA LEU A 70 3.45 -25.89 5.76
C LEU A 70 2.87 -26.51 7.05
N GLU A 71 3.69 -27.12 7.90
CA GLU A 71 3.21 -27.71 9.17
C GLU A 71 3.01 -26.70 10.30
N GLN A 72 3.45 -25.44 10.16
CA GLN A 72 3.25 -24.41 11.18
C GLN A 72 1.81 -23.86 11.26
N SER A 73 0.87 -24.39 10.48
CA SER A 73 -0.54 -23.98 10.49
C SER A 73 -1.27 -24.24 11.82
N SER A 74 -0.69 -25.04 12.72
CA SER A 74 -1.34 -25.50 13.96
C SER A 74 -1.36 -24.52 15.15
N LYS A 75 -0.65 -23.38 15.10
CA LYS A 75 -0.74 -22.36 16.16
C LYS A 75 -1.91 -21.37 16.01
N ARG A 76 -2.62 -21.38 14.88
CA ARG A 76 -3.67 -20.40 14.59
C ARG A 76 -4.99 -21.14 14.41
N GLY A 77 -5.92 -20.95 15.35
CA GLY A 77 -7.27 -21.52 15.31
C GLY A 77 -8.06 -21.13 14.04
N PRO A 78 -9.24 -21.72 13.80
CA PRO A 78 -10.04 -21.46 12.61
C PRO A 78 -10.29 -19.95 12.40
N LEU A 79 -10.49 -19.53 11.16
CA LEU A 79 -10.90 -18.16 10.88
C LEU A 79 -12.35 -17.96 11.34
N GLU A 80 -12.62 -16.85 11.99
CA GLU A 80 -13.97 -16.47 12.36
C GLU A 80 -14.79 -16.08 11.11
N PRO A 81 -16.09 -16.39 11.07
CA PRO A 81 -17.00 -15.89 10.03
C PRO A 81 -16.97 -14.37 9.89
N GLY A 82 -17.13 -13.88 8.66
CA GLY A 82 -17.12 -12.45 8.38
C GLY A 82 -16.52 -12.09 7.02
N LEU A 83 -16.43 -10.78 6.79
CA LEU A 83 -15.85 -10.20 5.58
C LEU A 83 -14.36 -9.91 5.79
N TYR A 84 -13.52 -10.46 4.94
CA TYR A 84 -12.07 -10.24 4.96
C TYR A 84 -11.67 -9.38 3.77
N LEU A 85 -11.11 -8.20 4.03
CA LEU A 85 -10.59 -7.30 3.00
C LEU A 85 -9.13 -7.67 2.74
N VAL A 86 -8.84 -8.33 1.63
CA VAL A 86 -7.53 -8.94 1.37
C VAL A 86 -6.79 -8.19 0.27
N ALA A 87 -5.67 -7.57 0.63
CA ALA A 87 -4.82 -6.91 -0.35
C ALA A 87 -4.09 -7.93 -1.25
N THR A 88 -4.03 -7.63 -2.55
CA THR A 88 -3.35 -8.44 -3.57
C THR A 88 -2.08 -7.73 -4.08
N PRO A 89 -1.11 -8.48 -4.66
CA PRO A 89 0.07 -7.88 -5.28
C PRO A 89 -0.23 -6.77 -6.29
N ILE A 90 0.65 -5.77 -6.34
CA ILE A 90 0.57 -4.63 -7.30
C ILE A 90 1.55 -4.76 -8.48
N GLY A 91 2.14 -5.95 -8.69
CA GLY A 91 3.04 -6.22 -9.81
C GLY A 91 4.06 -7.33 -9.57
N ASN A 92 4.42 -7.59 -8.30
CA ASN A 92 5.29 -8.71 -7.93
C ASN A 92 4.51 -9.71 -7.07
N LEU A 93 4.40 -10.96 -7.53
CA LEU A 93 3.63 -12.00 -6.84
C LEU A 93 4.10 -12.21 -5.40
N GLU A 94 5.38 -12.02 -5.12
CA GLU A 94 6.00 -12.18 -3.78
C GLU A 94 5.46 -11.17 -2.74
N ASP A 95 4.81 -10.08 -3.15
CA ASP A 95 4.25 -9.08 -2.25
C ASP A 95 2.96 -9.55 -1.54
N ILE A 96 2.48 -10.77 -1.82
CA ILE A 96 1.35 -11.35 -1.10
C ILE A 96 1.77 -11.78 0.30
N THR A 97 0.93 -11.50 1.30
CA THR A 97 1.24 -11.92 2.67
C THR A 97 0.84 -13.38 2.93
N LEU A 98 1.56 -14.06 3.83
CA LEU A 98 1.17 -15.39 4.30
C LEU A 98 -0.24 -15.40 4.90
N ARG A 99 -0.68 -14.28 5.49
CA ARG A 99 -2.03 -14.13 6.04
C ARG A 99 -3.08 -14.04 4.93
N ALA A 100 -2.80 -13.31 3.86
CA ALA A 100 -3.65 -13.27 2.68
C ALA A 100 -3.82 -14.68 2.08
N LEU A 101 -2.73 -15.42 1.88
CA LEU A 101 -2.79 -16.80 1.36
C LEU A 101 -3.64 -17.72 2.24
N ARG A 102 -3.50 -17.62 3.57
CA ARG A 102 -4.33 -18.38 4.51
C ARG A 102 -5.81 -18.03 4.37
N VAL A 103 -6.15 -16.74 4.37
CA VAL A 103 -7.54 -16.28 4.26
C VAL A 103 -8.17 -16.73 2.94
N LEU A 104 -7.48 -16.51 1.82
CA LEU A 104 -7.98 -16.89 0.50
C LEU A 104 -8.19 -18.41 0.38
N LYS A 105 -7.34 -19.24 1.00
CA LYS A 105 -7.50 -20.71 1.02
C LYS A 105 -8.62 -21.20 1.94
N SER A 106 -8.96 -20.42 2.98
CA SER A 106 -9.97 -20.80 3.97
C SER A 106 -11.35 -20.18 3.72
N ALA A 107 -11.45 -19.15 2.89
CA ALA A 107 -12.72 -18.51 2.57
C ALA A 107 -13.67 -19.45 1.82
N ASN A 108 -14.97 -19.28 2.04
CA ASN A 108 -16.02 -19.99 1.29
C ASN A 108 -16.20 -19.43 -0.12
N VAL A 109 -15.86 -18.15 -0.33
CA VAL A 109 -15.83 -17.48 -1.63
C VAL A 109 -14.84 -16.32 -1.61
N ILE A 110 -14.31 -16.01 -2.79
CA ILE A 110 -13.54 -14.79 -3.05
C ILE A 110 -14.34 -13.91 -4.00
N LEU A 111 -14.66 -12.70 -3.56
CA LEU A 111 -15.21 -11.63 -4.36
C LEU A 111 -14.07 -10.91 -5.08
N SER A 112 -14.18 -10.73 -6.39
CA SER A 112 -13.14 -10.06 -7.20
C SER A 112 -13.74 -9.20 -8.31
N GLU A 113 -13.07 -8.10 -8.66
CA GLU A 113 -13.46 -7.22 -9.76
C GLU A 113 -13.42 -7.95 -11.12
N ASP A 114 -12.24 -8.49 -11.49
CA ASP A 114 -12.08 -9.36 -12.66
C ASP A 114 -11.68 -10.79 -12.23
N THR A 115 -12.61 -11.73 -12.40
CA THR A 115 -12.39 -13.14 -12.07
C THR A 115 -11.35 -13.82 -12.97
N ARG A 116 -11.11 -13.30 -14.18
CA ARG A 116 -10.08 -13.83 -15.09
C ARG A 116 -8.68 -13.39 -14.65
N HIS A 117 -8.56 -12.15 -14.20
CA HIS A 117 -7.31 -11.63 -13.64
C HIS A 117 -6.97 -12.31 -12.32
N SER A 118 -7.93 -12.29 -11.38
CA SER A 118 -7.78 -12.93 -10.07
C SER A 118 -7.57 -14.44 -10.19
N GLY A 119 -8.22 -15.12 -11.15
CA GLY A 119 -8.03 -16.55 -11.40
C GLY A 119 -6.57 -16.95 -11.64
N LYS A 120 -5.76 -16.11 -12.29
CA LYS A 120 -4.33 -16.36 -12.49
C LYS A 120 -3.55 -16.32 -11.18
N LEU A 121 -3.88 -15.36 -10.30
CA LEU A 121 -3.27 -15.25 -8.97
C LEU A 121 -3.61 -16.48 -8.12
N LEU A 122 -4.89 -16.88 -8.10
CA LEU A 122 -5.33 -18.07 -7.37
C LEU A 122 -4.67 -19.34 -7.89
N GLN A 123 -4.54 -19.48 -9.22
CA GLN A 123 -3.87 -20.60 -9.85
C GLN A 123 -2.39 -20.69 -9.44
N TYR A 124 -1.66 -19.56 -9.48
CA TYR A 124 -0.25 -19.51 -9.09
C TYR A 124 -0.04 -20.00 -7.65
N TYR A 125 -0.94 -19.63 -6.74
CA TYR A 125 -0.88 -20.02 -5.32
C TYR A 125 -1.63 -21.32 -4.97
N ASN A 126 -2.13 -22.04 -5.98
CA ASN A 126 -2.91 -23.27 -5.83
C ASN A 126 -4.12 -23.10 -4.88
N ILE A 127 -4.85 -22.01 -5.04
CA ILE A 127 -6.06 -21.67 -4.27
C ILE A 127 -7.28 -22.14 -5.06
N LYS A 128 -8.11 -22.99 -4.44
CA LYS A 128 -9.28 -23.63 -5.08
C LYS A 128 -10.61 -22.95 -4.75
N THR A 129 -10.58 -21.95 -3.88
CA THR A 129 -11.76 -21.22 -3.42
C THR A 129 -12.50 -20.60 -4.61
N PRO A 130 -13.83 -20.75 -4.69
CA PRO A 130 -14.60 -20.25 -5.82
C PRO A 130 -14.56 -18.72 -5.88
N LEU A 131 -14.47 -18.20 -7.10
CA LEU A 131 -14.55 -16.76 -7.39
C LEU A 131 -16.00 -16.35 -7.69
N LEU A 132 -16.38 -15.17 -7.21
CA LEU A 132 -17.63 -14.48 -7.54
C LEU A 132 -17.31 -13.06 -8.01
N SER A 133 -17.85 -12.65 -9.16
CA SER A 133 -17.62 -11.31 -9.68
C SER A 133 -18.30 -10.25 -8.82
N TYR A 134 -17.53 -9.27 -8.38
CA TYR A 134 -17.97 -8.15 -7.56
C TYR A 134 -17.20 -6.89 -7.97
N HIS A 135 -17.85 -6.01 -8.72
CA HIS A 135 -17.26 -4.82 -9.31
C HIS A 135 -18.25 -3.65 -9.28
N LYS A 136 -17.78 -2.40 -9.41
CA LYS A 136 -18.57 -1.17 -9.25
C LYS A 136 -19.93 -1.15 -9.96
N PHE A 137 -20.09 -1.83 -11.10
CA PHE A 137 -21.35 -1.88 -11.86
C PHE A 137 -22.37 -2.91 -11.35
N ASN A 138 -21.99 -3.85 -10.47
CA ASN A 138 -22.87 -4.91 -9.97
C ASN A 138 -22.95 -4.98 -8.44
N GLU A 139 -22.22 -4.12 -7.70
CA GLU A 139 -22.16 -4.14 -6.23
C GLU A 139 -23.56 -4.17 -5.62
N SER A 140 -24.42 -3.20 -5.96
CA SER A 140 -25.78 -3.10 -5.41
C SER A 140 -26.64 -4.34 -5.67
N GLN A 141 -26.41 -5.06 -6.78
CA GLN A 141 -27.13 -6.30 -7.07
C GLN A 141 -26.57 -7.49 -6.28
N ARG A 142 -25.27 -7.49 -5.99
CA ARG A 142 -24.56 -8.58 -5.32
C ARG A 142 -24.52 -8.44 -3.81
N GLU A 143 -24.61 -7.22 -3.27
CA GLU A 143 -24.54 -6.91 -1.84
C GLU A 143 -25.49 -7.77 -1.01
N GLN A 144 -26.78 -7.85 -1.39
CA GLN A 144 -27.74 -8.66 -0.62
C GLN A 144 -27.40 -10.15 -0.64
N THR A 145 -26.89 -10.65 -1.77
CA THR A 145 -26.49 -12.06 -1.89
C THR A 145 -25.29 -12.34 -0.99
N VAL A 146 -24.30 -11.45 -0.98
CA VAL A 146 -23.11 -11.57 -0.13
C VAL A 146 -23.48 -11.43 1.35
N LEU A 147 -24.34 -10.47 1.68
CA LEU A 147 -24.81 -10.24 3.05
C LEU A 147 -25.51 -11.48 3.62
N ASN A 148 -26.34 -12.16 2.81
CA ASN A 148 -27.01 -13.38 3.25
C ASN A 148 -26.00 -14.49 3.58
N ARG A 149 -24.93 -14.65 2.79
CA ARG A 149 -23.87 -15.63 3.06
C ARG A 149 -23.12 -15.31 4.35
N LEU A 150 -22.79 -14.03 4.55
CA LEU A 150 -22.15 -13.57 5.78
C LEU A 150 -23.04 -13.84 7.01
N LYS A 151 -24.35 -13.59 6.91
CA LYS A 151 -25.33 -13.89 7.98
C LYS A 151 -25.49 -15.39 8.25
N GLN A 152 -25.16 -16.24 7.28
CA GLN A 152 -25.12 -17.70 7.44
C GLN A 152 -23.83 -18.21 8.09
N GLY A 153 -22.91 -17.32 8.49
CA GLY A 153 -21.66 -17.69 9.14
C GLY A 153 -20.55 -18.07 8.15
N GLU A 154 -20.64 -17.64 6.89
CA GLU A 154 -19.57 -17.85 5.93
C GLU A 154 -18.38 -16.87 6.10
N ILE A 155 -17.21 -17.34 5.69
CA ILE A 155 -16.00 -16.53 5.51
C ILE A 155 -15.98 -16.05 4.06
N VAL A 156 -16.13 -14.75 3.86
CA VAL A 156 -16.10 -14.11 2.54
C VAL A 156 -14.83 -13.28 2.44
N ALA A 157 -14.00 -13.55 1.43
CA ALA A 157 -12.86 -12.68 1.12
C ALA A 157 -13.23 -11.71 -0.01
N LEU A 158 -12.88 -10.44 0.11
CA LEU A 158 -12.92 -9.46 -0.96
C LEU A 158 -11.49 -9.10 -1.35
N ILE A 159 -11.18 -9.18 -2.64
CA ILE A 159 -9.92 -8.74 -3.24
C ILE A 159 -10.18 -7.67 -4.30
N SER A 160 -9.20 -6.81 -4.54
CA SER A 160 -9.14 -6.03 -5.78
C SER A 160 -8.14 -6.67 -6.75
N ASP A 161 -8.18 -6.22 -8.02
CA ASP A 161 -7.26 -6.73 -9.05
C ASP A 161 -5.79 -6.46 -8.68
N ALA A 162 -5.52 -5.36 -7.98
CA ALA A 162 -4.20 -5.03 -7.46
C ALA A 162 -4.30 -4.09 -6.26
N GLY A 163 -3.62 -4.44 -5.17
CA GLY A 163 -3.50 -3.59 -3.99
C GLY A 163 -4.60 -3.83 -2.97
N THR A 164 -5.02 -2.77 -2.29
CA THR A 164 -5.93 -2.86 -1.13
C THR A 164 -7.38 -2.58 -1.54
N PRO A 165 -8.32 -3.54 -1.38
CA PRO A 165 -9.72 -3.34 -1.75
C PRO A 165 -10.37 -2.20 -0.96
N GLY A 166 -11.37 -1.55 -1.56
CA GLY A 166 -12.04 -0.36 -1.00
C GLY A 166 -11.27 0.96 -1.15
N ILE A 167 -10.02 0.95 -1.62
CA ILE A 167 -9.24 2.16 -1.87
C ILE A 167 -9.09 2.40 -3.37
N SER A 168 -9.89 3.32 -3.92
CA SER A 168 -10.06 3.51 -5.38
C SER A 168 -10.64 2.31 -6.15
N ASP A 169 -10.96 1.23 -5.44
CA ASP A 169 -11.50 -0.04 -5.90
C ASP A 169 -12.91 -0.28 -5.32
N PRO A 170 -13.70 -1.24 -5.85
CA PRO A 170 -14.97 -1.66 -5.25
C PRO A 170 -14.81 -2.15 -3.79
N GLY A 171 -15.91 -2.15 -3.02
CA GLY A 171 -15.94 -2.78 -1.68
C GLY A 171 -16.31 -1.89 -0.50
N THR A 172 -16.23 -0.56 -0.63
CA THR A 172 -16.51 0.37 0.47
C THR A 172 -17.96 0.24 0.98
N GLU A 173 -18.93 0.14 0.07
CA GLU A 173 -20.34 0.01 0.44
C GLU A 173 -20.64 -1.34 1.11
N LEU A 174 -20.04 -2.43 0.62
CA LEU A 174 -20.17 -3.75 1.28
C LEU A 174 -19.57 -3.75 2.69
N ALA A 175 -18.38 -3.15 2.87
CA ALA A 175 -17.76 -3.05 4.19
C ALA A 175 -18.62 -2.23 5.15
N LYS A 176 -19.18 -1.11 4.68
CA LYS A 176 -20.12 -0.28 5.43
C LYS A 176 -21.37 -1.07 5.84
N LEU A 177 -22.00 -1.76 4.89
CA LEU A 177 -23.17 -2.60 5.13
C LEU A 177 -22.89 -3.68 6.20
N CYS A 178 -21.71 -4.30 6.15
CA CYS A 178 -21.30 -5.28 7.16
C CYS A 178 -21.16 -4.64 8.55
N VAL A 179 -20.55 -3.45 8.64
CA VAL A 179 -20.42 -2.71 9.90
C VAL A 179 -21.80 -2.36 10.48
N ASP A 180 -22.72 -1.87 9.64
CA ASP A 180 -24.09 -1.51 10.05
C ASP A 180 -24.86 -2.74 10.57
N GLU A 181 -24.63 -3.91 9.96
CA GLU A 181 -25.24 -5.20 10.33
C GLU A 181 -24.45 -5.94 11.43
N LYS A 182 -23.41 -5.33 12.02
CA LYS A 182 -22.53 -5.92 13.06
C LYS A 182 -21.84 -7.22 12.63
N ILE A 183 -21.60 -7.38 11.34
CA ILE A 183 -20.81 -8.47 10.78
C ILE A 183 -19.33 -8.11 10.88
N PRO A 184 -18.45 -9.01 11.35
CA PRO A 184 -17.02 -8.74 11.44
C PRO A 184 -16.42 -8.36 10.08
N VAL A 185 -15.74 -7.22 10.02
CA VAL A 185 -14.93 -6.79 8.87
C VAL A 185 -13.47 -6.80 9.28
N VAL A 186 -12.67 -7.67 8.66
CA VAL A 186 -11.28 -7.92 9.03
C VAL A 186 -10.35 -7.45 7.90
N PRO A 187 -9.64 -6.32 8.05
CA PRO A 187 -8.64 -5.91 7.07
C PRO A 187 -7.39 -6.80 7.17
N ILE A 188 -6.91 -7.28 6.02
CA ILE A 188 -5.65 -7.99 5.88
C ILE A 188 -4.64 -7.04 5.21
N PRO A 189 -3.66 -6.51 5.98
CA PRO A 189 -2.60 -5.67 5.44
C PRO A 189 -1.85 -6.36 4.29
N GLY A 190 -1.41 -5.56 3.34
CA GLY A 190 -0.62 -5.99 2.20
C GLY A 190 -0.26 -4.80 1.32
N ALA A 191 -0.03 -5.07 0.03
CA ALA A 191 0.45 -4.07 -0.90
C ALA A 191 -0.53 -2.89 -1.08
N SER A 192 0.03 -1.68 -1.09
CA SER A 192 -0.66 -0.45 -1.44
C SER A 192 0.27 0.42 -2.28
N ALA A 193 -0.14 0.73 -3.51
CA ALA A 193 0.71 1.46 -4.46
C ALA A 193 1.08 2.87 -3.95
N PHE A 194 0.14 3.59 -3.32
CA PHE A 194 0.43 4.92 -2.79
C PHE A 194 1.37 4.91 -1.60
N VAL A 195 1.27 3.92 -0.72
CA VAL A 195 2.16 3.80 0.44
C VAL A 195 3.58 3.45 -0.04
N ALA A 196 3.70 2.49 -0.97
CA ALA A 196 4.99 2.12 -1.55
C ALA A 196 5.64 3.27 -2.33
N ALA A 197 4.85 4.05 -3.06
CA ALA A 197 5.36 5.21 -3.78
C ALA A 197 5.77 6.34 -2.82
N LEU A 198 4.96 6.62 -1.79
CA LEU A 198 5.24 7.64 -0.78
C LEU A 198 6.54 7.35 -0.02
N SER A 199 6.73 6.12 0.45
CA SER A 199 7.92 5.73 1.21
C SER A 199 9.23 5.87 0.42
N ALA A 200 9.19 5.72 -0.91
CA ALA A 200 10.34 5.83 -1.79
C ALA A 200 10.55 7.23 -2.39
N SER A 201 9.63 8.18 -2.16
CA SER A 201 9.60 9.45 -2.88
C SER A 201 10.56 10.53 -2.37
N GLY A 202 10.99 10.42 -1.11
CA GLY A 202 11.73 11.47 -0.41
C GLY A 202 10.91 12.72 -0.08
N LEU A 203 9.58 12.66 -0.23
CA LEU A 203 8.64 13.73 0.11
C LEU A 203 8.21 13.63 1.57
N ALA A 204 7.68 14.72 2.14
CA ALA A 204 7.19 14.69 3.52
C ALA A 204 6.11 13.62 3.71
N THR A 205 6.25 12.82 4.77
CA THR A 205 5.34 11.72 5.09
C THR A 205 4.58 11.92 6.39
N ASP A 206 4.85 13.02 7.11
CA ASP A 206 4.19 13.33 8.39
C ASP A 206 2.68 13.56 8.19
N GLU A 207 2.33 14.28 7.13
CA GLU A 207 0.96 14.50 6.71
C GLU A 207 0.85 14.48 5.18
N PHE A 208 -0.15 13.77 4.67
CA PHE A 208 -0.40 13.68 3.23
C PHE A 208 -1.89 13.50 2.93
N THR A 209 -2.27 13.82 1.70
CA THR A 209 -3.62 13.65 1.17
C THR A 209 -3.60 12.64 0.04
N PHE A 210 -4.27 11.51 0.22
CA PHE A 210 -4.56 10.60 -0.88
C PHE A 210 -5.77 11.13 -1.68
N VAL A 211 -5.52 11.58 -2.91
CA VAL A 211 -6.57 12.11 -3.81
C VAL A 211 -7.19 11.01 -4.66
N GLY A 212 -6.42 9.97 -5.00
CA GLY A 212 -6.86 8.91 -5.90
C GLY A 212 -6.98 9.40 -7.35
N PHE A 213 -7.96 8.87 -8.08
CA PHE A 213 -8.19 9.26 -9.47
C PHE A 213 -8.96 10.58 -9.58
N LEU A 214 -8.50 11.45 -10.47
CA LEU A 214 -9.24 12.68 -10.79
C LEU A 214 -10.56 12.41 -11.52
N PRO A 215 -11.57 13.30 -11.36
CA PRO A 215 -12.81 13.23 -12.11
C PRO A 215 -12.59 13.13 -13.64
N LYS A 216 -13.43 12.34 -14.31
CA LYS A 216 -13.35 12.16 -15.76
C LYS A 216 -13.74 13.43 -16.53
N HIS A 217 -14.73 14.17 -16.03
CA HIS A 217 -15.23 15.38 -16.67
C HIS A 217 -14.31 16.57 -16.44
N ALA A 218 -14.06 17.36 -17.49
CA ALA A 218 -13.06 18.44 -17.46
C ALA A 218 -13.35 19.46 -16.36
N ARG A 219 -14.59 19.96 -16.26
CA ARG A 219 -14.96 20.97 -15.26
C ARG A 219 -14.70 20.50 -13.82
N SER A 220 -15.21 19.34 -13.43
CA SER A 220 -15.01 18.81 -12.07
C SER A 220 -13.56 18.43 -11.79
N ARG A 221 -12.81 18.03 -12.82
CA ARG A 221 -11.36 17.83 -12.71
C ARG A 221 -10.62 19.13 -12.43
N THR A 222 -10.90 20.18 -13.18
CA THR A 222 -10.33 21.51 -12.95
C THR A 222 -10.67 22.03 -11.56
N GLU A 223 -11.94 21.93 -11.14
CA GLU A 223 -12.37 22.32 -9.79
C GLU A 223 -11.60 21.55 -8.70
N ARG A 224 -11.42 20.23 -8.86
CA ARG A 224 -10.64 19.41 -7.92
C ARG A 224 -9.15 19.77 -7.90
N LEU A 225 -8.57 20.09 -9.06
CA LEU A 225 -7.19 20.53 -9.18
C LEU A 225 -6.98 21.91 -8.55
N MET A 226 -7.91 22.86 -8.74
CA MET A 226 -7.84 24.17 -8.08
C MET A 226 -7.82 24.05 -6.55
N LEU A 227 -8.63 23.16 -5.98
CA LEU A 227 -8.57 22.85 -4.55
C LEU A 227 -7.21 22.26 -4.15
N SER A 228 -6.66 21.36 -4.98
CA SER A 228 -5.35 20.74 -4.76
C SER A 228 -4.20 21.73 -4.83
N ALA A 229 -4.31 22.78 -5.64
CA ALA A 229 -3.25 23.78 -5.81
C ALA A 229 -2.93 24.53 -4.50
N ASN A 230 -3.95 24.70 -3.65
CA ASN A 230 -3.86 25.38 -2.35
C ASN A 230 -3.41 24.46 -1.21
N GLU A 231 -3.25 23.16 -1.45
CA GLU A 231 -2.80 22.21 -0.44
C GLU A 231 -1.27 22.25 -0.32
N VAL A 232 -0.80 22.34 0.92
CA VAL A 232 0.63 22.46 1.26
C VAL A 232 1.25 21.08 1.46
N LYS A 233 0.44 20.12 1.92
CA LYS A 233 0.87 18.75 2.24
C LYS A 233 1.15 17.94 0.99
N THR A 234 1.86 16.83 1.15
CA THR A 234 2.06 15.83 0.10
C THR A 234 0.70 15.36 -0.43
N GLN A 235 0.53 15.34 -1.74
CA GLN A 235 -0.70 14.85 -2.37
C GLN A 235 -0.40 13.68 -3.29
N ILE A 236 -1.26 12.68 -3.30
CA ILE A 236 -1.02 11.45 -4.06
C ILE A 236 -2.16 11.23 -5.04
N PHE A 237 -1.82 11.13 -6.32
CA PHE A 237 -2.79 11.00 -7.41
C PHE A 237 -2.56 9.70 -8.17
N TYR A 238 -3.65 9.05 -8.52
CA TYR A 238 -3.64 7.95 -9.46
C TYR A 238 -3.93 8.50 -10.86
N VAL A 239 -3.03 8.25 -11.81
CA VAL A 239 -3.15 8.76 -13.18
C VAL A 239 -2.96 7.62 -14.18
N PRO A 240 -3.94 7.35 -15.06
CA PRO A 240 -3.79 6.37 -16.12
C PRO A 240 -2.60 6.73 -17.04
N PRO A 241 -1.81 5.76 -17.54
CA PRO A 241 -0.61 6.04 -18.32
C PRO A 241 -0.84 6.97 -19.52
N HIS A 242 -1.97 6.79 -20.23
CA HIS A 242 -2.33 7.59 -21.40
C HIS A 242 -2.80 9.02 -21.07
N LYS A 243 -3.03 9.35 -19.78
CA LYS A 243 -3.43 10.69 -19.32
C LYS A 243 -2.31 11.45 -18.62
N LEU A 244 -1.12 10.86 -18.53
CA LEU A 244 0.01 11.43 -17.83
C LEU A 244 0.36 12.83 -18.34
N LEU A 245 0.58 12.98 -19.65
CA LEU A 245 0.99 14.26 -20.23
C LEU A 245 -0.05 15.36 -19.98
N GLN A 246 -1.33 15.05 -20.24
CA GLN A 246 -2.45 15.93 -19.92
C GLN A 246 -2.44 16.37 -18.45
N PHE A 247 -2.22 15.43 -17.54
CA PHE A 247 -2.21 15.72 -16.11
C PHE A 247 -1.05 16.63 -15.71
N LEU A 248 0.15 16.44 -16.27
CA LEU A 248 1.30 17.32 -16.01
C LEU A 248 1.08 18.72 -16.58
N GLU A 249 0.48 18.84 -17.76
CA GLU A 249 0.15 20.14 -18.36
C GLU A 249 -0.90 20.88 -17.51
N GLU A 250 -2.01 20.22 -17.16
CA GLU A 250 -3.08 20.80 -16.34
C GLU A 250 -2.55 21.21 -14.95
N THR A 251 -1.73 20.38 -14.30
CA THR A 251 -1.19 20.69 -12.98
C THR A 251 -0.12 21.77 -13.02
N SER A 252 0.76 21.80 -14.02
CA SER A 252 1.79 22.84 -14.16
C SER A 252 1.17 24.24 -14.31
N LEU A 253 0.06 24.35 -15.04
CA LEU A 253 -0.66 25.62 -15.22
C LEU A 253 -1.32 26.11 -13.93
N LEU A 254 -1.91 25.20 -13.15
CA LEU A 254 -2.68 25.56 -11.96
C LEU A 254 -1.83 25.67 -10.69
N PHE A 255 -0.80 24.84 -10.56
CA PHE A 255 -0.01 24.71 -9.33
C PHE A 255 1.23 25.62 -9.32
N GLY A 256 1.59 26.15 -10.49
CA GLY A 256 2.82 26.90 -10.73
C GLY A 256 4.00 25.99 -11.08
N TYR A 257 4.89 26.50 -11.92
CA TYR A 257 6.05 25.77 -12.46
C TYR A 257 7.12 25.41 -11.42
N SER A 258 7.05 25.96 -10.20
CA SER A 258 8.02 25.71 -9.13
C SER A 258 7.66 24.50 -8.26
N ARG A 259 6.46 23.93 -8.38
CA ARG A 259 6.03 22.82 -7.51
C ARG A 259 6.71 21.51 -7.90
N TYR A 260 7.29 20.83 -6.93
CA TYR A 260 7.98 19.56 -7.17
C TYR A 260 6.99 18.41 -7.41
N ILE A 261 7.24 17.67 -8.49
CA ILE A 261 6.52 16.45 -8.83
C ILE A 261 7.49 15.28 -8.79
N ARG A 262 7.08 14.15 -8.20
CA ARG A 262 7.80 12.88 -8.24
C ARG A 262 6.95 11.84 -8.95
N TYR A 263 7.53 11.26 -9.99
CA TYR A 263 6.93 10.16 -10.71
C TYR A 263 7.62 8.86 -10.34
N LEU A 264 6.86 7.91 -9.82
CA LEU A 264 7.25 6.51 -9.80
C LEU A 264 6.47 5.81 -10.89
N LYS A 265 7.11 4.88 -11.61
CA LYS A 265 6.48 4.15 -12.72
C LYS A 265 5.23 3.35 -12.30
N ILE A 266 5.00 3.24 -11.00
CA ILE A 266 3.83 2.64 -10.35
C ILE A 266 2.79 3.71 -9.92
N LEU A 267 3.16 4.98 -9.70
CA LEU A 267 2.27 6.04 -9.19
C LEU A 267 2.80 7.49 -9.25
N PHE A 268 1.91 8.50 -9.31
CA PHE A 268 2.25 9.93 -9.14
C PHE A 268 2.15 10.41 -7.70
N LEU A 269 3.21 11.08 -7.26
CA LEU A 269 3.29 11.71 -5.96
C LEU A 269 3.65 13.20 -6.11
N PHE A 270 2.88 14.07 -5.48
CA PHE A 270 3.11 15.52 -5.40
C PHE A 270 3.60 15.86 -4.01
N CYS A 271 4.56 16.78 -3.89
CA CYS A 271 4.84 17.39 -2.60
C CYS A 271 5.59 18.72 -2.71
N GLN A 272 5.25 19.55 -1.73
CA GLN A 272 5.96 20.67 -1.11
C GLN A 272 6.30 21.89 -1.99
N LEU A 273 5.82 23.03 -1.49
CA LEU A 273 6.39 24.36 -1.70
C LEU A 273 7.77 24.44 -1.03
#